data_AF-M0HLF1-F1
#
_entry.id   AF-M0HLF1-F1
#
_cell.length_a   1.000
_cell.length_b   1.000
_cell.length_c   1.000
_cell.angle_alpha   90.00
_cell.angle_beta   90.00
_cell.angle_gamma   90.00
#
_symmetry.space_group_name_H-M   'P 1'
#
loop_
_entity.id
_entity.type
_entity.pdbx_description
1 polymer ?
#
loop_
_entity_poly.entity_id
_entity_poly.type
_entity_poly.pdbx_seq_one_letter_code
_entity_poly.pdbx_strand_id
1 'polypeptide(L)'
;MALPTVTWISMAIAIVALPGVASVALVKSLRSEERKLSLLKKQDKVDSYSPRALAELRDWVEAHPNDPYAPVARERYNECVETLREVEEPYYDWSPEEIDQLDRLD
;
A
#
# COMPACT_ATOMS: atom_id res chain seq x y z
N MET A 1 -42.26 -3.88 -43.45
CA MET A 1 -41.73 -2.51 -43.66
C MET A 1 -40.36 -2.44 -43.03
N ALA A 2 -39.32 -2.08 -43.78
CA ALA A 2 -37.98 -1.90 -43.23
C ALA A 2 -37.93 -0.60 -42.43
N LEU A 3 -37.30 -0.63 -41.26
CA LEU A 3 -37.14 0.56 -40.42
C LEU A 3 -36.27 1.61 -41.17
N PRO A 4 -36.57 2.91 -41.00
CA PRO A 4 -35.74 3.97 -41.54
C PRO A 4 -34.29 3.84 -41.09
N THR A 5 -33.34 4.16 -41.95
CA THR A 5 -31.89 4.14 -41.65
C THR A 5 -31.55 4.97 -40.41
N VAL A 6 -32.25 6.09 -40.21
CA VAL A 6 -32.15 6.94 -39.01
C VAL A 6 -32.46 6.18 -37.73
N THR A 7 -33.47 5.30 -37.74
CA THR A 7 -33.87 4.52 -36.57
C THR A 7 -32.78 3.52 -36.20
N TRP A 8 -32.20 2.84 -37.19
CA TRP A 8 -31.06 1.94 -36.99
C TRP A 8 -29.84 2.66 -36.39
N ILE A 9 -29.52 3.84 -36.90
CA ILE A 9 -28.42 4.67 -36.39
C ILE A 9 -28.68 5.06 -34.93
N SER A 10 -29.89 5.54 -34.62
CA SER A 10 -30.25 5.93 -33.25
C SER A 10 -30.16 4.76 -32.26
N MET A 11 -30.56 3.57 -32.70
CA MET A 11 -30.53 2.36 -31.88
C MET A 11 -29.10 1.90 -31.63
N ALA A 12 -28.23 1.94 -32.65
CA ALA A 12 -26.81 1.64 -32.51
C ALA A 12 -26.11 2.63 -31.56
N ILE A 13 -26.43 3.92 -31.65
CA ILE A 13 -25.90 4.94 -30.72
C ILE A 13 -26.35 4.67 -29.30
N ALA A 14 -27.62 4.35 -29.05
CA ALA A 14 -28.12 4.05 -27.70
C ALA A 14 -27.45 2.80 -27.11
N ILE A 15 -27.25 1.75 -27.92
CA ILE A 15 -26.59 0.51 -27.53
C ILE A 15 -25.11 0.73 -27.21
N VAL A 16 -24.42 1.69 -27.84
CA VAL A 16 -23.01 1.96 -27.57
C VAL A 16 -22.84 3.00 -26.47
N ALA A 17 -23.62 4.08 -26.48
CA ALA A 17 -23.45 5.20 -25.55
C ALA A 17 -23.71 4.79 -24.10
N LEU A 18 -24.74 3.98 -23.84
CA LEU A 18 -25.11 3.61 -22.48
C LEU A 18 -24.12 2.62 -21.83
N PRO A 19 -23.88 1.40 -22.37
CA PRO A 19 -22.92 0.48 -21.79
C PRO A 19 -21.48 0.87 -22.10
N GLY A 20 -21.20 1.58 -23.20
CA GLY A 20 -19.85 1.98 -23.58
C GLY A 20 -19.25 3.00 -22.62
N VAL A 21 -20.02 4.00 -22.20
CA VAL A 21 -19.56 4.97 -21.18
C VAL A 21 -19.31 4.27 -19.83
N ALA A 22 -20.21 3.38 -19.42
CA ALA A 22 -20.02 2.59 -18.20
C ALA A 22 -18.77 1.69 -18.28
N SER A 23 -18.54 1.05 -19.43
CA SER A 23 -17.38 0.18 -19.65
C SER A 23 -16.07 0.97 -19.64
N VAL A 24 -16.05 2.15 -20.27
CA VAL A 24 -14.87 3.04 -20.26
C VAL A 24 -14.57 3.54 -18.85
N ALA A 25 -15.59 3.94 -18.10
CA ALA A 25 -15.43 4.35 -16.71
C ALA A 25 -14.88 3.21 -15.84
N LEU A 26 -15.43 2.01 -15.99
CA LEU A 26 -14.97 0.81 -15.27
C LEU A 26 -13.52 0.46 -15.61
N VAL A 27 -13.16 0.40 -16.90
CA VAL A 27 -11.78 0.11 -17.34
C VAL A 27 -10.81 1.16 -16.83
N LYS A 28 -11.19 2.44 -16.84
CA LYS A 28 -10.36 3.53 -16.30
C LYS A 28 -10.20 3.42 -14.79
N SER A 29 -11.25 3.02 -14.06
CA SER A 29 -11.19 2.76 -12.62
C SER A 29 -10.25 1.61 -12.31
N LEU A 30 -10.44 0.45 -12.97
CA LEU A 30 -9.62 -0.74 -12.78
C LEU A 30 -8.14 -0.47 -13.09
N ARG A 31 -7.83 0.24 -14.18
CA ARG A 31 -6.44 0.64 -14.50
C ARG A 31 -5.85 1.63 -13.49
N SER A 32 -6.68 2.51 -12.92
CA SER A 32 -6.23 3.42 -11.85
C SER A 32 -5.89 2.63 -10.59
N GLU A 33 -6.67 1.60 -10.27
CA GLU A 33 -6.40 0.70 -9.15
C GLU A 33 -5.16 -0.15 -9.38
N GLU A 34 -4.98 -0.74 -10.58
CA GLU A 34 -3.75 -1.46 -10.96
C GLU A 34 -2.51 -0.55 -10.87
N ARG A 35 -2.62 0.72 -11.23
CA ARG A 35 -1.52 1.68 -11.08
C ARG A 35 -1.21 1.97 -9.61
N LYS A 36 -2.21 2.07 -8.75
CA LYS A 36 -2.01 2.25 -7.30
C LYS A 36 -1.42 0.99 -6.66
N LEU A 37 -1.92 -0.19 -7.03
CA LEU A 37 -1.41 -1.48 -6.59
C LEU A 37 0.03 -1.71 -7.04
N SER A 38 0.40 -1.32 -8.26
CA SER A 38 1.78 -1.44 -8.74
C SER A 38 2.73 -0.45 -8.07
N LEU A 39 2.25 0.70 -7.60
CA LEU A 39 3.03 1.61 -6.75
C LEU A 39 3.23 1.02 -5.34
N LEU A 40 2.17 0.48 -4.72
CA LEU A 40 2.26 -0.21 -3.43
C LEU A 40 3.17 -1.44 -3.48
N LYS A 41 3.13 -2.20 -4.57
CA LYS A 41 3.96 -3.39 -4.78
C LYS A 41 5.42 -3.08 -5.11
N LYS A 42 5.72 -1.85 -5.56
CA LYS A 42 7.09 -1.34 -5.63
C LYS A 42 7.60 -0.88 -4.28
N GLN A 43 6.70 -0.45 -3.40
CA GLN A 43 6.96 -0.13 -2.00
C GLN A 43 6.88 -1.39 -1.11
N ASP A 44 7.30 -2.56 -1.60
CA ASP A 44 7.07 -3.88 -0.97
C ASP A 44 7.64 -3.98 0.46
N LYS A 45 8.47 -3.02 0.87
CA LYS A 45 8.98 -2.85 2.22
C LYS A 45 8.98 -1.35 2.52
N VAL A 46 7.96 -0.87 3.23
CA VAL A 46 7.96 0.50 3.78
C VAL A 46 8.27 0.40 5.25
N ASP A 47 9.23 1.19 5.71
CA ASP A 47 9.47 1.45 7.12
C ASP A 47 8.20 2.00 7.75
N SER A 48 7.56 1.17 8.59
CA SER A 48 6.27 1.51 9.20
C SER A 48 6.40 2.50 10.34
N TYR A 49 7.60 2.68 10.88
CA TYR A 49 7.88 3.53 12.04
C TYR A 49 9.00 4.52 11.73
N SER A 50 8.83 5.76 12.22
CA SER A 50 9.91 6.74 12.26
C SER A 50 10.93 6.38 13.34
N PRO A 51 12.16 6.95 13.32
CA PRO A 51 13.19 6.67 14.32
C PRO A 51 12.70 6.80 15.76
N ARG A 52 11.96 7.88 16.04
CA ARG A 52 11.38 8.12 17.36
C ARG A 52 10.33 7.07 17.75
N ALA A 53 9.44 6.72 16.83
CA ALA A 53 8.38 5.76 17.11
C ALA A 53 8.94 4.34 17.36
N LEU A 54 9.98 3.95 16.63
CA LEU A 54 10.62 2.66 16.82
C LEU A 54 11.39 2.59 18.16
N ALA A 55 12.04 3.69 18.55
CA ALA A 55 12.68 3.82 19.86
C ALA A 55 11.65 3.74 21.01
N GLU A 56 10.53 4.46 20.91
CA GLU A 56 9.45 4.39 21.89
C GLU A 56 8.87 2.97 22.02
N LEU A 57 8.74 2.25 20.90
CA LEU A 57 8.27 0.87 20.89
C LEU A 57 9.24 -0.07 21.61
N ARG A 58 10.55 0.06 21.35
CA ARG A 58 11.59 -0.70 22.06
C ARG A 58 11.52 -0.45 23.56
N ASP A 59 11.54 0.81 23.97
CA ASP A 59 11.53 1.20 25.38
C ASP A 59 10.26 0.67 26.08
N TRP A 60 9.13 0.67 25.38
CA TRP A 60 7.89 0.10 25.90
C TRP A 60 7.97 -1.42 26.09
N VAL A 61 8.51 -2.16 25.11
CA VAL A 61 8.68 -3.62 25.18
C VAL A 61 9.62 -4.02 26.32
N GLU A 62 10.71 -3.28 26.51
CA GLU A 62 11.68 -3.52 27.59
C GLU A 62 11.08 -3.21 28.98
N ALA A 63 10.26 -2.17 29.08
CA ALA A 63 9.60 -1.80 30.33
C ALA A 63 8.44 -2.74 30.71
N HIS A 64 7.83 -3.44 29.74
CA HIS A 64 6.64 -4.26 29.96
C HIS A 64 6.79 -5.71 29.45
N PRO A 65 7.80 -6.48 29.90
CA PRO A 65 8.09 -7.80 29.35
C PRO A 65 7.00 -8.85 29.58
N ASN A 66 6.14 -8.66 30.59
CA ASN A 66 5.04 -9.56 30.93
C ASN A 66 3.67 -9.08 30.42
N ASP A 67 3.62 -7.99 29.65
CA ASP A 67 2.37 -7.52 29.08
C ASP A 67 1.86 -8.50 28.01
N PRO A 68 0.55 -8.79 27.94
CA PRO A 68 -0.02 -9.69 26.94
C PRO A 68 0.32 -9.30 25.48
N TYR A 69 0.57 -8.02 25.21
CA TYR A 69 0.90 -7.50 23.89
C TYR A 69 2.40 -7.36 23.63
N ALA A 70 3.27 -7.58 24.62
CA ALA A 70 4.72 -7.50 24.47
C ALA A 70 5.29 -8.41 23.35
N PRO A 71 4.82 -9.65 23.18
CA PRO A 71 5.29 -10.50 22.08
C PRO A 71 4.96 -9.92 20.69
N VAL A 72 3.76 -9.34 20.55
CA VAL A 72 3.32 -8.74 19.27
C VAL A 72 4.10 -7.46 18.99
N ALA A 73 4.29 -6.62 20.00
CA ALA A 73 5.09 -5.40 19.87
C ALA A 73 6.54 -5.70 19.48
N ARG A 74 7.13 -6.76 20.05
CA ARG A 74 8.45 -7.26 19.71
C ARG A 74 8.54 -7.74 18.26
N GLU A 75 7.57 -8.54 17.82
CA GLU A 75 7.49 -9.00 16.44
C GLU A 75 7.44 -7.82 15.46
N ARG A 76 6.61 -6.81 15.75
CA ARG A 76 6.47 -5.60 14.93
C ARG A 76 7.73 -4.75 14.89
N TYR A 77 8.42 -4.61 16.02
CA TYR A 77 9.71 -3.94 16.07
C TYR A 77 10.71 -4.66 15.15
N ASN A 78 10.84 -5.98 15.30
CA ASN A 78 11.77 -6.79 14.51
C ASN A 78 11.47 -6.76 13.01
N GLU A 79 10.19 -6.81 12.62
CA GLU A 79 9.73 -6.68 11.24
C GLU A 79 10.17 -5.33 10.61
N CYS A 80 10.07 -4.24 11.37
CA CYS A 80 10.50 -2.92 10.92
C CYS A 80 12.03 -2.83 10.79
N VAL A 81 12.79 -3.40 11.73
CA VAL A 81 14.26 -3.44 11.65
C VAL A 81 14.72 -4.18 10.40
N GLU A 82 14.09 -5.31 10.08
CA GLU A 82 14.42 -6.07 8.86
C GLU A 82 14.06 -5.33 7.59
N THR A 83 12.89 -4.70 7.57
CA THR A 83 12.46 -3.85 6.45
C THR A 83 13.47 -2.72 6.20
N LEU A 84 13.92 -2.03 7.25
CA LEU A 84 14.91 -0.94 7.15
C LEU A 84 16.26 -1.40 6.58
N ARG A 85 16.66 -2.64 6.83
CA ARG A 85 17.91 -3.22 6.30
C ARG A 85 17.81 -3.61 4.83
N GLU A 86 16.61 -3.80 4.31
CA GLU A 86 16.37 -4.27 2.94
C GLU A 86 15.98 -3.15 1.97
N VAL A 87 15.61 -1.98 2.49
CA VAL A 87 15.15 -0.83 1.71
C VAL A 87 16.32 0.10 1.40
N GLU A 88 16.49 0.44 0.11
CA GLU A 88 17.53 1.37 -0.33
C GLU A 88 17.26 2.83 0.06
N GLU A 89 15.98 3.23 0.11
CA GLU A 89 15.56 4.59 0.42
C GLU A 89 14.37 4.56 1.41
N PRO A 90 14.62 4.70 2.72
CA PRO A 90 13.57 4.71 3.73
C PRO A 90 12.65 5.92 3.57
N TYR A 91 11.39 5.76 3.93
CA TYR A 91 10.35 6.78 3.84
C TYR A 91 10.55 7.91 4.86
N TYR A 92 10.97 7.58 6.07
CA TYR A 92 11.37 8.57 7.07
C TYR A 92 12.86 8.91 6.94
N ASP A 93 13.27 10.02 7.57
CA ASP A 93 14.65 10.53 7.59
C ASP A 93 15.59 9.67 8.45
N TRP A 94 15.70 8.38 8.14
CA TRP A 94 16.64 7.46 8.77
C TRP A 94 18.05 7.70 8.25
N SER A 95 19.01 7.85 9.15
CA SER A 95 20.43 7.76 8.78
C SER A 95 20.88 6.29 8.70
N PRO A 96 21.84 5.95 7.81
CA PRO A 96 22.42 4.61 7.76
C PRO A 96 23.00 4.17 9.11
N GLU A 97 23.60 5.10 9.86
CA GLU A 97 24.19 4.83 11.17
C GLU A 97 23.14 4.49 12.23
N GLU A 98 21.93 5.05 12.14
CA GLU A 98 20.81 4.70 13.02
C GLU A 98 20.29 3.30 12.71
N ILE A 99 20.17 2.94 11.43
CA ILE A 99 19.72 1.61 11.00
C ILE A 99 20.71 0.53 11.44
N ASP A 100 22.01 0.78 11.31
CA ASP A 100 23.07 -0.16 11.70
C ASP A 100 23.12 -0.43 13.22
N GLN A 101 22.64 0.52 14.04
CA GLN A 101 22.54 0.36 15.50
C GLN A 101 21.29 -0.37 15.97
N LEU A 102 20.33 -0.64 15.08
CA LEU A 102 19.12 -1.37 15.42
C LEU A 102 19.41 -2.86 15.53
N ASP A 103 19.29 -3.39 16.73
CA ASP A 103 19.30 -4.83 17.00
C ASP A 103 17.88 -5.36 17.16
N ARG A 104 17.69 -6.65 16.83
CA ARG A 104 16.44 -7.36 17.09
C ARG A 104 16.26 -7.60 18.59
N LEU A 105 15.01 -7.60 19.03
CA LEU A 105 14.62 -7.88 20.41
C LEU A 105 14.27 -9.38 20.56
N ASP A 106 14.76 -9.99 21.66
CA ASP A 106 14.53 -11.38 22.09
C ASP A 106 13.24 -11.56 22.88
#